data_AF-A0A7C7PX33-F1
#
_entry.id   AF-A0A7C7PX33-F1
#
_cell.length_a   1.000
_cell.length_b   1.000
_cell.length_c   1.000
_cell.angle_alpha   90.00
_cell.angle_beta   90.00
_cell.angle_gamma   90.00
#
_symmetry.space_group_name_H-M   'P 1'
#
loop_
_entity.id
_entity.type
_entity.pdbx_description
1 polymer ?
#
loop_
_entity_poly.entity_id
_entity_poly.type
_entity_poly.pdbx_seq_one_letter_code
_entity_poly.pdbx_strand_id
1 'polypeptide(L)'
;MEVKSIEEIKKNDYLNEVKKLLSNLFPLNIKSSNLIGVSACLLGINCRYNGKASLRPHVLKFLEKEKLIPIPLCPESMGGLPIPRPPAKSTQPARADQIKTNERP
;
A
#
# COMPACT_ATOMS: atom_id res chain seq x y z
N MET A 1 10.30 -19.67 -0.40
CA MET A 1 9.73 -18.31 -0.46
C MET A 1 10.66 -17.51 -1.36
N GLU A 2 10.33 -17.43 -2.64
CA GLU A 2 11.11 -16.64 -3.60
C GLU A 2 10.56 -15.22 -3.64
N VAL A 3 11.45 -14.26 -3.37
CA VAL A 3 11.18 -12.84 -3.47
C VAL A 3 11.46 -12.46 -4.92
N LYS A 4 10.41 -12.26 -5.73
CA LYS A 4 10.60 -11.90 -7.14
C LYS A 4 11.17 -10.49 -7.28
N SER A 5 12.22 -10.37 -8.08
CA SER A 5 12.91 -9.13 -8.43
C SER A 5 12.00 -8.20 -9.24
N ILE A 6 12.20 -6.89 -9.05
CA ILE A 6 11.39 -5.79 -9.59
C ILE A 6 11.29 -5.79 -11.14
N GLU A 7 12.22 -6.48 -11.83
CA GLU A 7 12.30 -6.55 -13.29
C GLU A 7 11.30 -7.53 -13.94
N GLU A 8 10.72 -8.46 -13.18
CA GLU A 8 9.69 -9.39 -13.70
C GLU A 8 8.28 -8.82 -13.70
N ILE A 9 8.06 -7.67 -13.06
CA ILE A 9 6.74 -7.03 -12.97
C ILE A 9 6.48 -6.18 -14.22
N LYS A 10 6.57 -6.81 -15.40
CA LYS A 10 6.01 -6.24 -16.63
C LYS A 10 4.49 -6.22 -16.45
N LYS A 11 3.93 -5.03 -16.18
CA LYS A 11 2.53 -4.51 -16.23
C LYS A 11 1.30 -5.46 -16.16
N ASN A 12 1.39 -6.69 -16.65
CA ASN A 12 0.36 -7.73 -16.66
C ASN A 12 0.42 -8.70 -15.46
N ASP A 13 1.57 -8.87 -14.79
CA ASP A 13 1.67 -9.84 -13.69
C ASP A 13 1.28 -9.29 -12.32
N TYR A 14 1.41 -7.99 -12.07
CA TYR A 14 1.02 -7.40 -10.79
C TYR A 14 -0.48 -7.53 -10.53
N LEU A 15 -1.32 -7.21 -11.52
CA LEU A 15 -2.77 -7.34 -11.37
C LEU A 15 -3.21 -8.79 -11.24
N ASN A 16 -2.52 -9.72 -11.89
CA ASN A 16 -2.81 -11.15 -11.77
C ASN A 16 -2.33 -11.72 -10.44
N GLU A 17 -1.16 -11.32 -9.94
CA GLU A 17 -0.70 -11.70 -8.59
C GLU A 17 -1.57 -11.05 -7.51
N VAL A 18 -1.96 -9.79 -7.65
CA VAL A 18 -2.89 -9.12 -6.72
C VAL A 18 -4.26 -9.80 -6.79
N LYS A 19 -4.81 -10.11 -7.97
CA LYS A 19 -6.06 -10.86 -8.08
C LYS A 19 -5.96 -12.26 -7.48
N LYS A 20 -4.83 -12.96 -7.67
CA LYS A 20 -4.58 -14.30 -7.11
C LYS A 20 -4.38 -14.28 -5.60
N LEU A 21 -3.69 -13.26 -5.10
CA LEU A 21 -3.53 -12.98 -3.67
C LEU A 21 -4.90 -12.68 -3.06
N LEU A 22 -5.66 -11.76 -3.68
CA LEU A 22 -7.00 -11.41 -3.25
C LEU A 22 -7.98 -12.58 -3.34
N SER A 23 -7.92 -13.43 -4.37
CA SER A 23 -8.81 -14.59 -4.51
C SER A 23 -8.54 -15.69 -3.48
N ASN A 24 -7.29 -15.82 -3.02
CA ASN A 24 -6.89 -16.79 -2.01
C ASN A 24 -7.09 -16.27 -0.58
N LEU A 25 -6.99 -14.95 -0.36
CA LEU A 25 -7.20 -14.32 0.94
C LEU A 25 -8.66 -13.90 1.17
N PHE A 26 -9.44 -13.71 0.10
CA PHE A 26 -10.86 -13.40 0.15
C PHE A 26 -11.58 -14.17 -0.97
N PRO A 27 -12.39 -15.19 -0.67
CA PRO A 27 -13.25 -15.84 -1.66
C PRO A 27 -14.31 -14.82 -2.13
N LEU A 28 -14.02 -14.09 -3.20
CA LEU A 28 -14.83 -12.95 -3.65
C LEU A 28 -15.84 -13.35 -4.72
N ASN A 29 -17.10 -13.48 -4.33
CA ASN A 29 -18.23 -13.16 -5.20
C ASN A 29 -18.39 -11.63 -5.18
N ILE A 30 -17.91 -10.94 -6.22
CA ILE A 30 -17.85 -9.47 -6.31
C ILE A 30 -19.28 -8.91 -6.42
N LYS A 31 -19.90 -8.67 -5.27
CA LYS A 31 -21.13 -7.89 -5.11
C LYS A 31 -21.00 -7.02 -3.86
N SER A 32 -20.12 -6.01 -3.86
CA SER A 32 -20.24 -4.83 -2.97
C SER A 32 -19.08 -3.84 -3.13
N SER A 33 -19.42 -2.60 -2.80
CA SER A 33 -18.89 -1.29 -3.17
C SER A 33 -17.78 -0.73 -2.27
N ASN A 34 -17.01 -1.56 -1.57
CA ASN A 34 -16.11 -1.09 -0.49
C ASN A 34 -14.63 -1.22 -0.86
N LEU A 35 -14.19 -0.45 -1.86
CA LEU A 35 -12.78 -0.34 -2.24
C LEU A 35 -12.09 0.73 -1.39
N ILE A 36 -10.85 0.46 -0.97
CA ILE A 36 -10.04 1.40 -0.20
C ILE A 36 -8.61 1.46 -0.73
N GLY A 37 -8.07 2.66 -0.93
CA GLY A 37 -6.65 2.85 -1.26
C GLY A 37 -5.79 2.61 -0.03
N VAL A 38 -4.77 1.76 -0.16
CA VAL A 38 -3.84 1.44 0.94
C VAL A 38 -2.41 1.58 0.44
N SER A 39 -1.53 2.16 1.26
CA SER A 39 -0.11 2.23 0.93
C SER A 39 0.45 0.81 0.70
N ALA A 40 0.96 0.54 -0.49
CA ALA A 40 1.43 -0.77 -0.93
C ALA A 40 2.48 -1.39 0.01
N CYS A 41 3.35 -0.55 0.59
CA CYS A 41 4.36 -1.00 1.54
C CYS A 41 3.76 -1.57 2.84
N LEU A 42 2.56 -1.15 3.24
CA LEU A 42 1.84 -1.68 4.42
C LEU A 42 1.28 -3.09 4.15
N LEU A 43 1.08 -3.44 2.89
CA LEU A 43 0.59 -4.74 2.44
C LEU A 43 1.73 -5.73 2.10
N GLY A 44 2.99 -5.33 2.31
CA GLY A 44 4.14 -6.21 2.08
C GLY A 44 4.86 -5.99 0.75
N ILE A 45 4.48 -4.99 -0.05
CA ILE A 45 5.15 -4.70 -1.31
C ILE A 45 6.44 -3.91 -1.06
N ASN A 46 7.55 -4.36 -1.67
CA ASN A 46 8.88 -3.75 -1.55
C ASN A 46 9.02 -2.45 -2.36
N CYS A 47 8.24 -1.42 -2.00
CA CYS A 47 8.21 -0.14 -2.74
C CYS A 47 8.73 1.07 -1.94
N ARG A 48 9.24 0.88 -0.72
CA ARG A 48 9.85 1.98 0.06
C ARG A 48 11.14 2.45 -0.59
N TYR A 49 11.60 3.63 -0.17
CA TYR A 49 12.85 4.22 -0.66
C TYR A 49 14.06 3.29 -0.51
N ASN A 50 14.08 2.44 0.51
CA ASN A 50 15.16 1.47 0.77
C ASN A 50 14.94 0.10 0.12
N GLY A 51 13.95 -0.04 -0.77
CA GLY A 51 13.63 -1.32 -1.43
C GLY A 51 12.99 -2.37 -0.53
N LYS A 52 12.56 -2.02 0.69
CA LYS A 52 11.90 -2.95 1.63
C LYS A 52 10.41 -2.67 1.75
N ALA A 53 9.67 -3.64 2.25
CA ALA A 53 8.29 -3.45 2.69
C ALA A 53 8.24 -2.91 4.13
N SER A 54 7.05 -2.48 4.54
CA SER A 54 6.72 -2.18 5.94
C SER A 54 5.39 -2.84 6.27
N LEU A 55 5.31 -4.16 6.08
CA LEU A 55 4.11 -4.94 6.33
C LEU A 55 3.56 -4.63 7.73
N ARG A 56 2.27 -4.28 7.80
CA ARG A 56 1.57 -4.03 9.06
C ARG A 56 0.42 -5.03 9.21
N PRO A 57 0.60 -6.10 10.01
CA PRO A 57 -0.43 -7.13 10.20
C PRO A 57 -1.78 -6.59 10.69
N HIS A 58 -1.79 -5.51 11.48
CA HIS A 58 -3.04 -4.88 11.94
C HIS A 58 -3.87 -4.29 10.79
N VAL A 59 -3.22 -3.81 9.72
CA VAL A 59 -3.92 -3.30 8.53
C VAL A 59 -4.63 -4.44 7.83
N LEU A 60 -3.97 -5.60 7.67
CA LEU A 60 -4.59 -6.79 7.07
C LEU A 60 -5.80 -7.25 7.89
N LYS A 61 -5.65 -7.35 9.22
CA LYS A 61 -6.76 -7.72 10.12
C LYS A 61 -7.92 -6.73 10.04
N PHE A 62 -7.65 -5.44 9.90
CA PHE A 62 -8.67 -4.41 9.74
C PHE A 62 -9.42 -4.57 8.41
N LEU A 63 -8.69 -4.74 7.30
CA LEU A 63 -9.29 -4.95 5.98
C LEU A 63 -10.17 -6.21 5.96
N GLU A 64 -9.72 -7.29 6.60
CA GLU A 64 -10.48 -8.53 6.79
C GLU A 64 -11.75 -8.33 7.62
N LYS A 65 -11.60 -7.75 8.81
CA LYS A 65 -12.72 -7.48 9.73
C LYS A 65 -13.81 -6.62 9.08
N GLU A 66 -13.40 -5.56 8.38
CA GLU A 66 -14.30 -4.59 7.76
C GLU A 66 -14.73 -5.01 6.33
N LYS A 67 -14.26 -6.16 5.84
CA LYS A 67 -14.55 -6.70 4.49
C LYS A 67 -14.26 -5.68 3.38
N LEU A 68 -13.14 -4.96 3.51
CA LEU A 68 -12.68 -3.96 2.55
C LEU A 68 -11.78 -4.60 1.50
N ILE A 69 -11.93 -4.17 0.24
CA ILE A 69 -11.06 -4.60 -0.85
C ILE A 69 -9.92 -3.56 -0.98
N PRO A 70 -8.67 -3.90 -0.63
CA PRO A 70 -7.57 -2.95 -0.71
C PRO A 70 -7.07 -2.78 -2.15
N ILE A 71 -6.89 -1.53 -2.57
CA ILE A 71 -6.13 -1.15 -3.76
C ILE A 71 -4.74 -0.72 -3.28
N PRO A 72 -3.68 -1.52 -3.53
CA PRO A 72 -2.31 -1.15 -3.17
C PRO A 72 -1.78 0.01 -4.03
N LEU A 73 -1.31 1.07 -3.38
CA LEU A 73 -0.81 2.29 -4.03
C LEU A 73 0.56 2.71 -3.49
N CYS A 74 1.47 3.14 -4.36
CA CYS A 74 2.70 3.83 -3.97
C CYS A 74 2.85 5.10 -4.82
N PRO A 75 2.52 6.28 -4.27
CA PRO A 75 2.56 7.53 -5.04
C PRO A 75 3.94 7.81 -5.64
N GLU A 76 5.01 7.47 -4.94
CA GLU A 76 6.39 7.68 -5.39
C GLU A 76 6.73 6.85 -6.64
N SER A 77 6.42 5.54 -6.62
CA SER A 77 6.64 4.67 -7.79
C SER A 77 5.69 4.99 -8.94
N MET A 78 4.43 5.33 -8.65
CA MET A 78 3.47 5.78 -9.66
C MET A 78 3.87 7.12 -10.27
N GLY A 79 4.57 7.96 -9.51
CA GLY A 79 5.20 9.20 -9.97
C GLY A 79 6.53 8.99 -10.70
N GLY A 80 6.96 7.74 -10.91
CA GLY A 80 8.15 7.41 -11.69
C GLY A 80 9.46 7.37 -10.89
N LEU A 81 9.43 7.46 -9.56
CA LEU A 81 10.66 7.33 -8.77
C LEU A 81 11.10 5.86 -8.70
N PRO A 82 12.42 5.60 -8.80
CA PRO A 82 12.94 4.24 -8.73
C PRO A 82 12.83 3.63 -7.32
N ILE A 83 13.07 2.33 -7.27
CA ILE A 83 13.23 1.57 -6.03
C ILE A 83 14.56 0.80 -6.13
N PRO A 84 15.56 1.04 -5.26
CA PRO A 84 15.59 2.04 -4.20
C PRO A 84 15.73 3.49 -4.73
N ARG A 85 15.55 4.47 -3.83
CA ARG A 85 15.69 5.91 -4.10
C ARG A 85 16.20 6.64 -2.84
N PRO A 86 16.80 7.84 -2.98
CA PRO A 86 17.19 8.66 -1.83
C PRO A 86 15.98 9.03 -0.95
N PRO A 87 16.16 9.15 0.38
CA PRO A 87 15.10 9.66 1.25
C PRO A 87 14.77 11.12 0.91
N ALA A 88 13.48 11.45 0.92
CA ALA A 88 12.99 12.81 0.69
C ALA A 88 12.21 13.30 1.91
N LYS A 89 12.28 14.62 2.17
CA LYS A 89 11.52 15.30 3.21
C LYS A 89 10.90 16.56 2.60
N SER A 90 9.67 16.88 2.99
CA SER A 90 9.07 18.17 2.62
C SER A 90 9.93 19.30 3.20
N THR A 91 10.32 20.26 2.35
CA THR A 91 11.02 21.47 2.77
C THR A 91 10.07 22.53 3.31
N GLN A 92 8.76 22.36 3.11
CA GLN A 92 7.77 23.26 3.67
C GLN A 92 7.64 23.00 5.19
N PRO A 93 7.62 24.06 6.02
CA PRO A 93 7.24 23.91 7.42
C PRO A 93 5.85 23.28 7.48
N ALA A 94 5.62 22.40 8.45
CA ALA A 94 4.30 21.83 8.68
C ALA A 94 3.32 23.00 8.85
N ARG A 95 2.35 23.11 7.94
CA ARG A 95 1.32 24.12 8.05
C ARG A 95 0.42 23.72 9.23
N ALA A 96 0.67 24.30 10.40
CA ALA A 96 -0.15 24.10 11.60
C ALA A 96 -1.47 24.90 11.53
N ASP A 97 -1.99 25.13 10.32
CA ASP A 97 -3.16 25.98 10.10
C ASP A 97 -4.43 25.12 10.24
N GLN A 98 -4.89 25.05 11.50
CA GLN A 98 -6.26 24.86 11.96
C GLN A 98 -6.90 23.47 11.87
N ILE A 99 -6.34 22.50 12.60
CA ILE A 99 -7.20 21.61 13.39
C ILE A 99 -6.96 22.01 14.84
N LYS A 100 -7.90 22.72 15.46
CA LYS A 100 -7.97 22.80 16.92
C LYS A 100 -8.26 21.38 17.42
N THR A 101 -7.24 20.55 17.55
CA THR A 101 -7.36 19.36 18.37
C THR A 101 -7.49 19.89 19.78
N ASN A 102 -8.71 19.90 20.32
CA ASN A 102 -8.89 19.90 21.76
C ASN A 102 -7.99 18.77 22.27
N GLU A 103 -6.93 19.16 22.97
CA GLU A 103 -6.00 18.27 23.61
C GLU A 103 -6.80 17.24 24.42
N ARG A 104 -6.51 15.97 24.20
CA ARG A 104 -6.98 14.88 25.06
C ARG A 104 -5.80 14.37 25.88
N PRO A 105 -6.09 13.94 27.11
CA PRO A 105 -5.36 14.26 28.35
C PRO A 105 -3.97 13.64 28.46
#